data_AF-A0A9Q9IKA3-F1
#
_entry.id   AF-A0A9Q9IKA3-F1
#
_cell.length_a   1.000
_cell.length_b   1.000
_cell.length_c   1.000
_cell.angle_alpha   90.00
_cell.angle_beta   90.00
_cell.angle_gamma   90.00
#
_symmetry.space_group_name_H-M   'P 1'
#
loop_
_entity.id
_entity.type
_entity.pdbx_description
1 polymer ?
#
loop_
_entity_poly.entity_id
_entity_poly.type
_entity_poly.pdbx_seq_one_letter_code
_entity_poly.pdbx_strand_id
1 'polypeptide(L)'
;MELTWLQRFGAASGVLLALSIGVPGAVEAFTGETSATSLVLGLGVTFSAPAVTALYLHHRATAGRFGAVAYAVHLLGLGLFTGVAFALNTVLFYLDEPTVDALRAGPTGSVLLVSAAVFVTGTVLFGVSMVRSGGFPKLPAAGYGVALTLLAVLAPLPDSPLTSVVHVVAALSVGWLSLSVLPARRAVAHEPAAAA
;
A
#
# COMPACT_ATOMS: atom_id res chain seq x y z
N MET A 1 -13.11 -12.19 -18.70
CA MET A 1 -13.75 -10.89 -18.39
C MET A 1 -12.72 -9.81 -18.71
N GLU A 2 -13.04 -8.87 -19.59
CA GLU A 2 -12.12 -7.77 -19.90
C GLU A 2 -11.92 -6.87 -18.67
N LEU A 3 -10.68 -6.55 -18.35
CA LEU A 3 -10.37 -5.58 -17.28
C LEU A 3 -10.80 -4.19 -17.70
N THR A 4 -11.53 -3.52 -16.82
CA THR A 4 -11.87 -2.11 -17.03
C THR A 4 -10.61 -1.25 -17.01
N TRP A 5 -10.66 -0.08 -17.65
CA TRP A 5 -9.56 0.89 -17.60
C TRP A 5 -9.16 1.22 -16.15
N LEU A 6 -10.14 1.38 -15.24
CA LEU A 6 -9.91 1.64 -13.82
C LEU A 6 -9.09 0.53 -13.14
N GLN A 7 -9.36 -0.74 -13.47
CA GLN A 7 -8.61 -1.85 -12.90
C GLN A 7 -7.16 -1.89 -13.41
N ARG A 8 -6.94 -1.59 -14.71
CA ARG A 8 -5.58 -1.52 -15.29
C ARG A 8 -4.79 -0.35 -14.70
N PHE A 9 -5.39 0.83 -14.64
CA PHE A 9 -4.78 2.02 -14.07
C PHE A 9 -4.46 1.83 -12.58
N GLY A 10 -5.39 1.28 -11.81
CA GLY A 10 -5.17 1.00 -10.40
C GLY A 10 -4.12 -0.10 -10.16
N ALA A 11 -4.09 -1.15 -10.97
CA ALA A 11 -3.02 -2.16 -10.90
C ALA A 11 -1.64 -1.55 -11.19
N ALA A 12 -1.52 -0.71 -12.22
CA ALA A 12 -0.27 0.01 -12.50
C ALA A 12 0.12 0.95 -11.36
N SER A 13 -0.86 1.67 -10.79
CA SER A 13 -0.65 2.51 -9.60
C SER A 13 -0.17 1.69 -8.41
N GLY A 14 -0.71 0.49 -8.20
CA GLY A 14 -0.27 -0.40 -7.14
C GLY A 14 1.17 -0.90 -7.32
N VAL A 15 1.61 -1.14 -8.57
CA VAL A 15 3.03 -1.42 -8.85
C VAL A 15 3.91 -0.20 -8.55
N LEU A 16 3.48 1.01 -8.95
CA LEU A 16 4.22 2.24 -8.64
C LEU A 16 4.31 2.49 -7.13
N LEU A 17 3.20 2.31 -6.40
CA LEU A 17 3.18 2.37 -4.94
C LEU A 17 4.15 1.36 -4.32
N ALA A 18 4.13 0.11 -4.79
CA ALA A 18 5.03 -0.93 -4.31
C ALA A 18 6.50 -0.55 -4.51
N LEU A 19 6.85 0.01 -5.67
CA LEU A 19 8.21 0.49 -5.95
C LEU A 19 8.58 1.67 -5.05
N SER A 20 7.67 2.63 -4.87
CA SER A 20 7.87 3.80 -4.02
C SER A 20 8.00 3.47 -2.53
N ILE A 21 7.47 2.33 -2.08
CA ILE A 21 7.65 1.85 -0.69
C ILE A 21 8.90 0.96 -0.60
N GLY A 22 9.04 0.01 -1.52
CA GLY A 22 10.03 -1.04 -1.42
C GLY A 22 11.44 -0.59 -1.75
N VAL A 23 11.62 0.33 -2.71
CA VAL A 23 12.95 0.83 -3.09
C VAL A 23 13.54 1.69 -1.96
N PRO A 24 12.85 2.73 -1.44
CA PRO A 24 13.26 3.42 -0.22
C PRO A 24 13.56 2.46 0.93
N GLY A 25 12.60 1.59 1.30
CA GLY A 25 12.80 0.67 2.41
C GLY A 25 14.03 -0.23 2.27
N ALA A 26 14.33 -0.70 1.05
CA ALA A 26 15.52 -1.50 0.79
C ALA A 26 16.84 -0.71 0.88
N VAL A 27 16.83 0.57 0.45
CA VAL A 27 18.00 1.46 0.50
C VAL A 27 18.28 1.90 1.93
N GLU A 28 17.24 2.34 2.65
CA GLU A 28 17.31 2.89 4.01
C GLU A 28 17.83 1.87 5.03
N ALA A 29 17.67 0.57 4.75
CA ALA A 29 18.26 -0.51 5.54
C ALA A 29 19.79 -0.38 5.70
N PHE A 30 20.46 0.29 4.75
CA PHE A 30 21.92 0.44 4.72
C PHE A 30 22.38 1.89 4.86
N THR A 31 21.56 2.85 4.44
CA THR A 31 21.94 4.27 4.40
C THR A 31 21.27 5.12 5.47
N GLY A 32 20.23 4.61 6.14
CA GLY A 32 19.25 5.44 6.83
C GLY A 32 18.35 6.21 5.85
N GLU A 33 17.33 6.88 6.39
CA GLU A 33 16.43 7.76 5.62
C GLU A 33 17.20 8.96 5.03
N THR A 34 16.92 9.25 3.77
CA THR A 34 17.51 10.38 3.03
C THR A 34 16.41 11.25 2.43
N SER A 35 16.74 12.50 2.12
CA SER A 35 15.78 13.41 1.45
C SER A 35 15.20 12.81 0.15
N ALA A 36 15.98 12.03 -0.59
CA ALA A 36 15.51 11.41 -1.82
C ALA A 36 14.54 10.26 -1.56
N THR A 37 14.85 9.39 -0.60
CA THR A 37 13.99 8.25 -0.25
C THR A 37 12.69 8.71 0.39
N SER A 38 12.77 9.71 1.27
CA SER A 38 11.62 10.37 1.88
C SER A 38 10.71 10.99 0.80
N LEU A 39 11.24 11.78 -0.16
CA LEU A 39 10.43 12.30 -1.27
C LEU A 39 9.75 11.22 -2.11
N VAL A 40 10.44 10.10 -2.38
CA VAL A 40 9.86 8.98 -3.15
C VAL A 40 8.71 8.33 -2.38
N LEU A 41 8.87 8.11 -1.07
CA LEU A 41 7.80 7.60 -0.20
C LEU A 41 6.61 8.57 -0.17
N GLY A 42 6.89 9.85 0.12
CA GLY A 42 5.88 10.90 0.24
C GLY A 42 5.08 11.11 -1.04
N LEU A 43 5.70 11.11 -2.21
CA LEU A 43 4.96 11.23 -3.48
C LEU A 43 4.24 9.92 -3.85
N GLY A 44 4.87 8.79 -3.56
CA GLY A 44 4.40 7.45 -3.91
C GLY A 44 3.03 7.11 -3.31
N VAL A 45 2.73 7.61 -2.11
CA VAL A 45 1.44 7.32 -1.45
C VAL A 45 0.21 7.82 -2.23
N THR A 46 0.39 8.74 -3.19
CA THR A 46 -0.68 9.18 -4.12
C THR A 46 -1.26 8.02 -4.93
N PHE A 47 -0.46 7.00 -5.22
CA PHE A 47 -0.89 5.84 -6.01
C PHE A 47 -1.73 4.82 -5.23
N SER A 48 -1.90 5.02 -3.92
CA SER A 48 -2.57 4.06 -3.04
C SER A 48 -4.08 3.95 -3.25
N ALA A 49 -4.78 5.07 -3.39
CA ALA A 49 -6.23 5.08 -3.62
C ALA A 49 -6.63 4.35 -4.91
N PRO A 50 -6.03 4.63 -6.09
CA PRO A 50 -6.33 3.86 -7.29
C PRO A 50 -5.92 2.39 -7.17
N ALA A 51 -4.81 2.08 -6.47
CA ALA A 51 -4.39 0.69 -6.23
C ALA A 51 -5.44 -0.10 -5.44
N VAL A 52 -5.85 0.38 -4.27
CA VAL A 52 -6.85 -0.26 -3.42
C VAL A 52 -8.19 -0.40 -4.13
N THR A 53 -8.57 0.60 -4.94
CA THR A 53 -9.78 0.53 -5.78
C THR A 53 -9.70 -0.64 -6.76
N ALA A 54 -8.58 -0.81 -7.47
CA ALA A 54 -8.42 -1.95 -8.39
C ALA A 54 -8.44 -3.30 -7.67
N LEU A 55 -7.81 -3.40 -6.49
CA LEU A 55 -7.84 -4.61 -5.68
C LEU A 55 -9.27 -4.98 -5.28
N TYR A 56 -10.06 -4.01 -4.81
CA TYR A 56 -11.47 -4.25 -4.47
C TYR A 56 -12.28 -4.68 -5.70
N LEU A 57 -12.16 -3.95 -6.82
CA LEU A 57 -12.89 -4.26 -8.05
C LEU A 57 -12.58 -5.67 -8.57
N HIS A 58 -11.37 -6.18 -8.37
CA HIS A 58 -10.96 -7.52 -8.77
C HIS A 58 -11.74 -8.62 -8.03
N HIS A 59 -11.95 -8.49 -6.71
CA HIS A 59 -12.60 -9.52 -5.90
C HIS A 59 -14.03 -9.16 -5.45
N ARG A 60 -14.58 -8.01 -5.88
CA ARG A 60 -15.88 -7.48 -5.41
C ARG A 60 -17.05 -8.47 -5.50
N ALA A 61 -17.05 -9.32 -6.52
CA ALA A 61 -18.13 -10.27 -6.77
C ALA A 61 -18.22 -11.34 -5.68
N THR A 62 -17.09 -11.74 -5.09
CA THR A 62 -17.01 -12.77 -4.04
C THR A 62 -16.87 -12.17 -2.64
N ALA A 63 -16.52 -10.88 -2.53
CA ALA A 63 -16.33 -10.18 -1.26
C ALA A 63 -17.65 -9.88 -0.51
N GLY A 64 -18.76 -9.74 -1.25
CA GLY A 64 -20.07 -9.43 -0.69
C GLY A 64 -20.13 -8.08 0.07
N ARG A 65 -21.14 -7.93 0.95
CA ARG A 65 -21.34 -6.70 1.74
C ARG A 65 -20.18 -6.41 2.69
N PHE A 66 -19.62 -7.45 3.30
CA PHE A 66 -18.47 -7.31 4.19
C PHE A 66 -17.28 -6.69 3.44
N GLY A 67 -16.95 -7.18 2.25
CA GLY A 67 -15.88 -6.61 1.44
C GLY A 67 -16.11 -5.17 1.02
N ALA A 68 -17.36 -4.79 0.72
CA ALA A 68 -17.71 -3.40 0.41
C ALA A 68 -17.48 -2.46 1.61
N VAL A 69 -17.91 -2.87 2.81
CA VAL A 69 -17.68 -2.10 4.04
C VAL A 69 -16.20 -2.04 4.38
N ALA A 70 -15.49 -3.18 4.31
CA ALA A 70 -14.07 -3.25 4.55
C ALA A 70 -13.28 -2.33 3.61
N TYR A 71 -13.62 -2.32 2.31
CA TYR A 71 -13.06 -1.41 1.33
C TYR A 71 -13.35 0.06 1.68
N ALA A 72 -14.59 0.40 2.05
CA ALA A 72 -14.94 1.78 2.37
C ALA A 72 -14.18 2.31 3.60
N VAL A 73 -14.12 1.52 4.68
CA VAL A 73 -13.34 1.87 5.88
C VAL A 73 -11.86 1.98 5.55
N HIS A 74 -11.35 1.05 4.74
CA HIS A 74 -9.95 1.08 4.31
C HIS A 74 -9.62 2.27 3.43
N LEU A 75 -10.48 2.65 2.49
CA LEU A 75 -10.27 3.82 1.63
C LEU A 75 -10.26 5.13 2.43
N LEU A 76 -11.15 5.26 3.43
CA LEU A 76 -11.15 6.41 4.35
C LEU A 76 -9.87 6.46 5.19
N GLY A 77 -9.49 5.34 5.80
CA GLY A 77 -8.26 5.23 6.57
C GLY A 77 -7.03 5.50 5.73
N LEU A 78 -7.01 5.00 4.48
CA LEU A 78 -5.96 5.26 3.52
C LEU A 78 -5.85 6.74 3.22
N GLY A 79 -6.96 7.43 2.90
CA GLY A 79 -6.92 8.87 2.64
C GLY A 79 -6.32 9.69 3.80
N LEU A 80 -6.70 9.36 5.04
CA LEU A 80 -6.12 9.99 6.23
C LEU A 80 -4.63 9.67 6.38
N PHE A 81 -4.27 8.38 6.36
CA PHE A 81 -2.91 7.94 6.63
C PHE A 81 -1.92 8.27 5.51
N THR A 82 -2.37 8.34 4.25
CA THR A 82 -1.52 8.80 3.14
C THR A 82 -1.28 10.29 3.21
N GLY A 83 -2.25 11.08 3.69
CA GLY A 83 -2.03 12.50 3.99
C GLY A 83 -0.98 12.67 5.10
N VAL A 84 -1.04 11.84 6.13
CA VAL A 84 -0.02 11.77 7.19
C VAL A 84 1.34 11.36 6.63
N ALA A 85 1.42 10.27 5.87
CA ALA A 85 2.67 9.79 5.28
C ALA A 85 3.28 10.84 4.33
N PHE A 86 2.47 11.49 3.51
CA PHE A 86 2.90 12.62 2.68
C PHE A 86 3.53 13.72 3.53
N ALA A 87 2.84 14.17 4.60
CA ALA A 87 3.34 15.22 5.47
C ALA A 87 4.61 14.80 6.23
N LEU A 88 4.69 13.56 6.71
CA LEU A 88 5.88 13.04 7.38
C LEU A 88 7.11 13.13 6.46
N ASN A 89 6.96 12.73 5.20
CA ASN A 89 8.07 12.56 4.27
C ASN A 89 8.41 13.82 3.44
N THR A 90 7.53 14.82 3.40
CA THR A 90 7.73 16.04 2.58
C THR A 90 7.77 17.32 3.39
N VAL A 91 7.30 17.28 4.63
CA VAL A 91 7.23 18.44 5.52
C VAL A 91 8.01 18.16 6.80
N LEU A 92 7.58 17.18 7.59
CA LEU A 92 8.14 16.96 8.93
C LEU A 92 9.59 16.43 8.90
N PHE A 93 9.95 15.64 7.88
CA PHE A 93 11.31 15.18 7.66
C PHE A 93 12.36 16.31 7.60
N TYR A 94 11.96 17.51 7.15
CA TYR A 94 12.86 18.66 7.00
C TYR A 94 12.87 19.60 8.21
N LEU A 95 12.12 19.28 9.27
CA LEU A 95 12.09 20.06 10.51
C LEU A 95 13.03 19.46 11.55
N ASP A 96 13.48 20.29 12.49
CA ASP A 96 14.23 19.81 13.65
C ASP A 96 13.33 19.04 14.63
N GLU A 97 13.92 18.07 15.35
CA GLU A 97 13.21 17.20 16.30
C GLU A 97 12.40 17.98 17.35
N PRO A 98 12.94 19.06 17.99
CA PRO A 98 12.16 19.85 18.95
C PRO A 98 10.87 20.44 18.36
N THR A 99 10.92 20.89 17.10
CA THR A 99 9.74 21.41 16.40
C THR A 99 8.72 20.29 16.12
N VAL A 100 9.18 19.12 15.69
CA VAL A 100 8.31 17.95 15.45
C VAL A 100 7.66 17.48 16.76
N ASP A 101 8.42 17.44 17.85
CA ASP A 101 7.93 17.06 19.18
C ASP A 101 6.87 18.04 19.69
N ALA A 102 7.08 19.34 19.52
CA ALA A 102 6.09 20.36 19.89
C ALA A 102 4.79 20.21 19.09
N LEU A 103 4.88 19.91 17.79
CA LEU A 103 3.70 19.63 16.96
C LEU A 103 2.98 18.37 17.43
N ARG A 104 3.70 17.28 17.70
CA ARG A 104 3.15 16.00 18.18
C ARG A 104 2.52 16.10 19.56
N ALA A 105 3.04 16.96 20.45
CA ALA A 105 2.44 17.24 21.75
C ALA A 105 1.10 18.02 21.64
N GLY A 106 0.86 18.67 20.51
CA GLY A 106 -0.37 19.39 20.20
C GLY A 106 -1.45 18.54 19.51
N PRO A 107 -2.43 19.19 18.86
CA PRO A 107 -3.53 18.51 18.16
C PRO A 107 -3.05 17.55 17.06
N THR A 108 -1.89 17.80 16.46
CA THR A 108 -1.30 16.95 15.41
C THR A 108 -1.13 15.52 15.91
N GLY A 109 -0.60 15.30 17.13
CA GLY A 109 -0.42 13.94 17.65
C GLY A 109 -1.73 13.16 17.74
N SER A 110 -2.82 13.81 18.13
CA SER A 110 -4.14 13.18 18.18
C SER A 110 -4.66 12.84 16.78
N VAL A 111 -4.48 13.74 15.81
CA VAL A 111 -4.85 13.51 14.40
C VAL A 111 -4.04 12.36 13.81
N LEU A 112 -2.74 12.28 14.09
CA LEU A 112 -1.87 11.18 13.65
C LEU A 112 -2.36 9.84 14.21
N LEU A 113 -2.67 9.78 15.51
CA LEU A 113 -3.16 8.57 16.18
C LEU A 113 -4.51 8.11 15.60
N VAL A 114 -5.47 9.02 15.43
CA VAL A 114 -6.78 8.70 14.86
C VAL A 114 -6.64 8.22 13.42
N SER A 115 -5.81 8.91 12.62
CA SER A 115 -5.54 8.52 11.22
C SER A 115 -4.94 7.11 11.14
N ALA A 116 -3.95 6.81 11.98
CA ALA A 116 -3.35 5.48 12.07
C ALA A 116 -4.38 4.42 12.53
N ALA A 117 -5.21 4.71 13.53
CA ALA A 117 -6.22 3.77 14.02
C ALA A 117 -7.28 3.41 12.97
N VAL A 118 -7.79 4.40 12.22
CA VAL A 118 -8.75 4.17 11.13
C VAL A 118 -8.08 3.38 10.00
N PHE A 119 -6.84 3.71 9.64
CA PHE A 119 -6.08 2.99 8.64
C PHE A 119 -5.81 1.54 9.02
N VAL A 120 -5.34 1.27 10.23
CA VAL A 120 -5.11 -0.09 10.73
C VAL A 120 -6.42 -0.90 10.70
N THR A 121 -7.50 -0.32 11.22
CA THR A 121 -8.82 -0.98 11.25
C THR A 121 -9.26 -1.35 9.83
N GLY A 122 -9.21 -0.40 8.91
CA GLY A 122 -9.57 -0.64 7.51
C GLY A 122 -8.66 -1.67 6.84
N THR A 123 -7.34 -1.59 7.06
CA THR A 123 -6.35 -2.51 6.49
C THR A 123 -6.58 -3.95 6.92
N VAL A 124 -6.84 -4.17 8.22
CA VAL A 124 -7.16 -5.50 8.76
C VAL A 124 -8.46 -6.03 8.15
N LEU A 125 -9.54 -5.22 8.14
CA LEU A 125 -10.83 -5.65 7.57
C LEU A 125 -10.71 -5.98 6.08
N PHE A 126 -9.99 -5.16 5.32
CA PHE A 126 -9.81 -5.34 3.88
C PHE A 126 -8.90 -6.54 3.58
N GLY A 127 -7.81 -6.73 4.32
CA GLY A 127 -6.97 -7.92 4.25
C GLY A 127 -7.75 -9.21 4.52
N VAL A 128 -8.58 -9.22 5.57
CA VAL A 128 -9.48 -10.34 5.88
C VAL A 128 -10.48 -10.59 4.74
N SER A 129 -11.05 -9.53 4.15
CA SER A 129 -11.94 -9.66 2.98
C SER A 129 -11.23 -10.35 1.80
N MET A 130 -10.02 -9.90 1.47
CA MET A 130 -9.23 -10.49 0.39
C MET A 130 -8.93 -11.98 0.65
N VAL A 131 -8.48 -12.33 1.84
CA VAL A 131 -8.19 -13.73 2.21
C VAL A 131 -9.45 -14.61 2.17
N ARG A 132 -10.59 -14.11 2.65
CA ARG A 132 -11.85 -14.88 2.71
C ARG A 132 -12.53 -15.04 1.35
N SER A 133 -12.44 -14.03 0.49
CA SER A 133 -13.10 -14.00 -0.83
C SER A 133 -12.47 -14.95 -1.85
N GLY A 134 -11.24 -15.41 -1.62
CA GLY A 134 -10.50 -16.30 -2.52
C GLY A 134 -10.10 -15.69 -3.87
N GLY A 135 -10.33 -14.39 -4.07
CA GLY A 135 -9.99 -13.69 -5.32
C GLY A 135 -8.49 -13.40 -5.52
N PHE A 136 -7.67 -13.60 -4.48
CA PHE A 136 -6.23 -13.38 -4.51
C PHE A 136 -5.46 -14.56 -3.91
N PRO A 137 -4.17 -14.74 -4.25
CA PRO A 137 -3.31 -15.67 -3.52
C PRO A 137 -3.27 -15.29 -2.03
N LYS A 138 -3.45 -16.28 -1.15
CA LYS A 138 -3.61 -16.04 0.30
C LYS A 138 -2.40 -15.37 0.93
N LEU A 139 -1.19 -15.73 0.49
CA LEU A 139 0.06 -15.21 1.04
C LEU A 139 0.18 -13.68 0.89
N PRO A 140 0.13 -13.08 -0.32
CA PRO A 140 0.20 -11.63 -0.47
C PRO A 140 -1.02 -10.90 0.12
N ALA A 141 -2.20 -11.54 0.18
CA ALA A 141 -3.37 -10.95 0.85
C ALA A 141 -3.20 -10.85 2.37
N ALA A 142 -2.65 -11.89 3.01
CA ALA A 142 -2.31 -11.86 4.43
C ALA A 142 -1.12 -10.91 4.71
N GLY A 143 -0.08 -10.96 3.86
CA GLY A 143 1.07 -10.07 3.92
C GLY A 143 0.68 -8.61 3.83
N TYR A 144 -0.29 -8.27 2.96
CA TYR A 144 -0.87 -6.92 2.89
C TYR A 144 -1.48 -6.49 4.23
N GLY A 145 -2.38 -7.30 4.78
CA GLY A 145 -3.07 -6.96 6.04
C GLY A 145 -2.10 -6.78 7.21
N VAL A 146 -1.07 -7.62 7.29
CA VAL A 146 -0.08 -7.58 8.38
C VAL A 146 0.93 -6.45 8.17
N ALA A 147 1.59 -6.38 7.01
CA ALA A 147 2.70 -5.46 6.79
C ALA A 147 2.25 -4.00 6.79
N LEU A 148 1.09 -3.68 6.20
CA LEU A 148 0.59 -2.30 6.21
C LEU A 148 0.12 -1.89 7.61
N THR A 149 -0.44 -2.82 8.38
CA THR A 149 -0.75 -2.57 9.79
C THR A 149 0.52 -2.27 10.58
N LEU A 150 1.58 -3.06 10.37
CA LEU A 150 2.86 -2.83 11.00
C LEU A 150 3.49 -1.50 10.58
N LEU A 151 3.40 -1.10 9.30
CA LEU A 151 3.87 0.22 8.85
C LEU A 151 3.24 1.34 9.67
N ALA A 152 1.92 1.30 9.88
CA ALA A 152 1.23 2.35 10.63
C ALA A 152 1.55 2.32 12.13
N VAL A 153 1.70 1.13 12.72
CA VAL A 153 2.05 0.98 14.14
C VAL A 153 3.50 1.40 14.42
N LEU A 154 4.41 1.14 13.48
CA LEU A 154 5.83 1.45 13.62
C LEU A 154 6.19 2.86 13.14
N ALA A 155 5.31 3.56 12.40
CA ALA A 155 5.54 4.90 11.89
C ALA A 155 6.01 5.95 12.95
N PRO A 156 5.62 5.88 14.23
CA PRO A 156 6.13 6.80 15.24
C PRO A 156 7.55 6.48 15.75
N LEU A 157 8.09 5.30 15.43
CA LEU A 157 9.40 4.86 15.90
C LEU A 157 10.51 5.39 14.98
N PRO A 158 11.74 5.55 15.50
CA PRO A 158 12.90 5.83 14.68
C PRO A 158 13.13 4.73 13.64
N ASP A 159 13.74 5.12 12.51
CA ASP A 159 14.10 4.15 11.48
C ASP A 159 15.02 3.07 12.00
N SER A 160 14.77 1.85 11.53
CA SER A 160 15.52 0.67 11.92
C SER A 160 15.49 -0.36 10.79
N PRO A 161 16.41 -1.34 10.81
CA PRO A 161 16.34 -2.45 9.86
C PRO A 161 14.98 -3.18 9.88
N LEU A 162 14.27 -3.16 11.02
CA LEU A 162 12.92 -3.71 11.13
C LEU A 162 11.92 -2.91 10.30
N THR A 163 11.92 -1.58 10.38
CA THR A 163 11.00 -0.74 9.58
C THR A 163 11.28 -0.94 8.10
N SER A 164 12.55 -1.01 7.68
CA SER A 164 12.95 -1.35 6.31
C SER A 164 12.41 -2.69 5.82
N VAL A 165 12.54 -3.76 6.62
CA VAL A 165 11.99 -5.08 6.28
C VAL A 165 10.46 -5.01 6.10
N VAL A 166 9.77 -4.30 6.99
CA VAL A 166 8.31 -4.13 6.90
C VAL A 166 7.91 -3.39 5.61
N HIS A 167 8.65 -2.35 5.21
CA HIS A 167 8.44 -1.66 3.93
C HIS A 167 8.59 -2.62 2.73
N VAL A 168 9.65 -3.44 2.72
CA VAL A 168 9.88 -4.41 1.64
C VAL A 168 8.77 -5.46 1.59
N VAL A 169 8.33 -6.00 2.73
CA VAL A 169 7.24 -6.99 2.77
C VAL A 169 5.91 -6.37 2.33
N ALA A 170 5.64 -5.13 2.74
CA ALA A 170 4.47 -4.37 2.27
C ALA A 170 4.51 -4.17 0.75
N ALA A 171 5.64 -3.72 0.22
CA ALA A 171 5.85 -3.53 -1.21
C ALA A 171 5.66 -4.81 -2.02
N LEU A 172 6.26 -5.93 -1.57
CA LEU A 172 6.09 -7.22 -2.23
C LEU A 172 4.63 -7.69 -2.22
N SER A 173 3.93 -7.50 -1.10
CA SER A 173 2.52 -7.87 -0.97
C SER A 173 1.64 -7.04 -1.93
N VAL A 174 1.80 -5.71 -1.91
CA VAL A 174 1.07 -4.78 -2.78
C VAL A 174 1.38 -5.05 -4.25
N GLY A 175 2.66 -5.20 -4.59
CA GLY A 175 3.11 -5.47 -5.96
C GLY A 175 2.53 -6.78 -6.48
N TRP A 176 2.59 -7.85 -5.70
CA TRP A 176 2.02 -9.14 -6.09
C TRP A 176 0.49 -9.06 -6.27
N LEU A 177 -0.24 -8.46 -5.33
CA LEU A 177 -1.68 -8.28 -5.47
C LEU A 177 -2.04 -7.47 -6.71
N SER A 178 -1.29 -6.38 -6.97
CA SER A 178 -1.50 -5.52 -8.13
C SER A 178 -1.25 -6.25 -9.45
N LEU A 179 -0.18 -7.05 -9.52
CA LEU A 179 0.10 -7.90 -10.68
C LEU A 179 -0.95 -8.99 -10.87
N SER A 180 -1.55 -9.50 -9.79
CA SER A 180 -2.64 -10.50 -9.85
C SER A 180 -3.93 -9.93 -10.44
N VAL A 181 -4.10 -8.60 -10.44
CA VAL A 181 -5.23 -7.94 -11.11
C VAL A 181 -5.04 -7.94 -12.62
N LEU A 182 -3.80 -7.92 -13.13
CA LEU A 182 -3.52 -7.89 -14.56
C LEU A 182 -3.81 -9.24 -15.22
N PRO A 183 -4.25 -9.27 -16.49
CA PRO A 183 -4.54 -10.52 -17.16
C PRO A 183 -3.22 -11.23 -17.48
N ALA A 184 -3.18 -12.56 -17.29
CA ALA A 184 -2.08 -13.35 -17.83
C ALA A 184 -2.04 -13.12 -19.34
N ARG A 185 -0.92 -12.57 -19.86
CA ARG A 185 -0.73 -12.46 -21.31
C ARG A 185 -0.88 -13.87 -21.87
N ARG A 186 -1.92 -14.13 -22.67
CA ARG A 186 -2.01 -15.36 -23.45
C ARG A 186 -0.72 -15.42 -24.26
N ALA A 187 0.13 -16.41 -23.96
CA ALA A 187 1.23 -16.75 -24.84
C ALA A 187 0.62 -16.96 -26.22
N VAL A 188 1.00 -16.11 -27.17
CA VAL A 188 0.60 -16.27 -28.56
C VAL A 188 1.21 -17.60 -28.97
N ALA A 189 0.38 -18.65 -29.04
CA ALA A 189 0.77 -19.90 -29.64
C ALA A 189 1.07 -19.56 -31.10
N HIS A 190 2.36 -19.49 -31.44
CA HIS A 190 2.80 -19.47 -32.81
C HIS A 190 2.47 -20.87 -33.34
N GLU A 191 1.31 -21.04 -33.97
CA GLU A 191 1.06 -22.22 -34.79
C GLU A 191 2.13 -22.24 -35.87
N PRO A 192 3.01 -23.26 -35.92
CA PRO A 192 3.93 -23.40 -37.04
C PRO A 192 3.07 -23.61 -38.29
N ALA A 193 3.23 -22.71 -39.26
CA ALA A 193 2.62 -22.84 -40.57
C ALA A 193 2.93 -24.24 -41.11
N ALA A 194 1.89 -25.05 -41.33
CA ALA A 194 2.02 -26.33 -41.99
C ALA A 194 2.60 -26.08 -43.39
N ALA A 195 3.82 -26.55 -43.62
CA ALA A 195 4.43 -26.57 -44.93
C ALA A 195 3.65 -27.55 -45.82
N ALA A 196 3.14 -27.03 -46.93
CA ALA A 196 2.58 -27.79 -48.05
C ALA A 196 3.70 -28.25 -48.99
#